data_AF-A5GXY1-F1
#
_entry.id   AF-A5GXY1-F1
#
_cell.length_a   1.000
_cell.length_b   1.000
_cell.length_c   1.000
_cell.angle_alpha   90.00
_cell.angle_beta   90.00
_cell.angle_gamma   90.00
#
_symmetry.space_group_name_H-M   'P 1'
#
loop_
_entity.id
_entity.type
_entity.pdbx_description
1 polymer ?
#
loop_
_entity_poly.entity_id
_entity_poly.type
_entity_poly.pdbx_seq_one_letter_code
_entity_poly.pdbx_strand_id
1 'polypeptide(L)' 'MKPYIRRGGRPGDETYYLNIPRDIAKALGITKEDEFMLSVETKDGEITLCYKRVKK' A
#
# COMPACT_ATOMS: atom_id res chain seq x y z
N MET A 1 -4.99 -10.33 -5.21
CA MET A 1 -5.15 -9.66 -3.89
C MET A 1 -6.35 -8.72 -3.99
N LYS A 2 -7.35 -8.81 -3.11
CA LYS A 2 -8.49 -7.88 -3.13
C LYS A 2 -8.17 -6.70 -2.20
N PRO A 3 -8.26 -5.43 -2.67
CA PRO A 3 -8.04 -4.28 -1.80
C PRO A 3 -9.11 -4.25 -0.71
N TYR A 4 -8.73 -3.80 0.48
CA TYR A 4 -9.69 -3.47 1.51
C TYR A 4 -10.27 -2.08 1.22
N ILE A 5 -11.60 -1.98 1.24
CA ILE A 5 -12.32 -0.74 0.93
C ILE A 5 -12.94 -0.22 2.22
N ARG A 6 -12.54 0.99 2.63
CA ARG A 6 -13.20 1.73 3.71
C ARG A 6 -14.09 2.79 3.09
N ARG A 7 -15.40 2.67 3.30
CA ARG A 7 -16.37 3.68 2.88
C ARG A 7 -16.44 4.81 3.90
N GLY A 8 -16.36 6.05 3.42
CA GLY A 8 -16.51 7.27 4.19
C GLY A 8 -17.98 7.62 4.46
N GLY A 9 -18.19 8.79 5.04
CA GLY A 9 -19.53 9.27 5.40
C GLY A 9 -20.36 9.80 4.22
N ARG A 10 -19.74 10.04 3.06
CA ARG A 10 -20.40 10.53 1.84
C ARG A 10 -20.24 9.54 0.68
N PRO A 11 -21.22 9.45 -0.23
CA PRO A 11 -21.07 8.69 -1.47
C PRO A 11 -19.89 9.21 -2.29
N GLY A 12 -19.01 8.31 -2.73
CA GLY A 12 -17.79 8.64 -3.47
C GLY A 12 -16.53 8.79 -2.61
N ASP A 13 -16.66 8.93 -1.29
CA ASP A 13 -15.52 8.92 -0.37
C ASP A 13 -15.13 7.45 -0.07
N GLU A 14 -14.38 6.83 -0.97
CA GLU A 14 -13.85 5.48 -0.75
C GLU A 14 -12.33 5.52 -0.58
N THR A 15 -11.85 4.93 0.52
CA THR A 15 -10.41 4.75 0.75
C THR A 15 -10.04 3.30 0.49
N TYR A 16 -9.06 3.09 -0.39
CA TYR A 16 -8.57 1.78 -0.77
C TYR A 16 -7.24 1.50 -0.08
N TYR A 17 -7.11 0.31 0.50
CA TYR A 17 -5.91 -0.14 1.19
C TYR A 17 -5.42 -1.47 0.61
N LEU A 18 -4.10 -1.61 0.53
CA LEU A 18 -3.43 -2.86 0.17
C LEU A 18 -2.80 -3.48 1.42
N ASN A 19 -3.26 -4.67 1.79
CA ASN A 19 -2.72 -5.42 2.92
C ASN A 19 -1.32 -5.97 2.63
N ILE A 20 -0.37 -5.74 3.52
CA ILE A 20 0.92 -6.43 3.49
C ILE A 20 0.73 -7.85 4.08
N PRO A 21 1.06 -8.93 3.35
CA PRO A 21 1.01 -10.29 3.88
C PRO A 21 1.80 -10.44 5.19
N ARG A 22 1.24 -11.19 6.15
CA ARG A 22 1.77 -11.30 7.52
C ARG A 22 3.18 -11.89 7.58
N ASP A 23 3.46 -12.86 6.73
CA ASP A 23 4.76 -13.50 6.55
C ASP A 23 5.81 -12.50 6.02
N ILE A 24 5.47 -11.69 5.02
CA ILE A 24 6.34 -10.63 4.49
C ILE A 24 6.61 -9.56 5.55
N ALA A 25 5.57 -9.10 6.25
CA ALA A 25 5.70 -8.11 7.31
C ALA A 25 6.63 -8.59 8.43
N LYS A 26 6.51 -9.87 8.84
CA LYS A 26 7.39 -10.49 9.84
C LYS A 26 8.83 -10.63 9.33
N ALA A 27 9.01 -11.16 8.11
CA ALA A 27 10.33 -11.39 7.54
C ALA A 27 11.14 -10.09 7.35
N LEU A 28 10.46 -9.00 7.00
CA LEU A 28 11.09 -7.69 6.78
C LEU A 28 11.06 -6.78 8.02
N GLY A 29 10.51 -7.23 9.14
CA GLY A 29 10.36 -6.43 10.36
C GLY A 29 9.63 -5.11 10.09
N ILE A 30 8.53 -5.16 9.34
CA ILE A 30 7.70 -3.98 9.05
C ILE A 30 6.86 -3.67 10.26
N THR A 31 6.95 -2.45 10.77
CA THR A 31 6.15 -1.95 11.89
C THR A 31 5.36 -0.71 11.46
N LYS A 32 4.50 -0.20 12.36
CA LYS A 32 3.67 0.97 12.09
C LYS A 32 4.46 2.28 12.08
N GLU A 33 5.67 2.25 12.61
CA GLU A 33 6.62 3.37 12.67
C GLU A 33 7.41 3.53 11.37
N ASP A 34 7.34 2.55 10.46
CA ASP A 34 8.00 2.62 9.18
C ASP A 34 7.34 3.64 8.24
N GLU A 35 8.17 4.48 7.63
CA GLU A 35 7.76 5.41 6.59
C GLU A 35 8.00 4.78 5.22
N PHE A 36 6.98 4.83 4.35
CA PHE A 36 7.07 4.36 2.98
C PHE A 36 6.76 5.51 2.03
N MET A 37 7.58 5.65 0.99
CA MET A 37 7.32 6.55 -0.13
C MET A 37 6.64 5.75 -1.24
N LEU A 38 5.49 6.26 -1.72
CA LEU A 38 4.77 5.69 -2.85
C LEU A 38 5.26 6.34 -4.16
N SER A 39 5.66 5.53 -5.12
CA SER A 39 5.83 5.93 -6.52
C SER A 39 4.88 5.14 -7.41
N VAL A 40 4.45 5.77 -8.51
CA VAL A 40 3.63 5.13 -9.54
C VAL A 40 4.51 4.93 -10.77
N GLU A 41 4.62 3.70 -11.21
CA GLU A 41 5.34 3.33 -12.43
C GLU A 41 4.34 2.82 -13.46
N THR A 42 4.59 3.10 -14.73
CA THR A 42 3.79 2.59 -15.85
C THR A 42 4.72 1.95 -16.86
N LYS A 43 4.47 0.68 -17.17
CA LYS A 43 5.27 -0.08 -18.12
C LYS A 43 4.37 -1.03 -18.89
N ASP A 44 4.50 -1.05 -20.21
CA ASP A 44 3.73 -1.94 -21.11
C ASP A 44 2.20 -1.85 -20.91
N GLY A 45 1.71 -0.66 -20.54
CA GLY A 45 0.29 -0.42 -20.23
C GLY A 45 -0.16 -0.86 -18.83
N GLU A 46 0.72 -1.46 -18.04
CA GLU A 46 0.46 -1.85 -16.66
C GLU A 46 0.92 -0.77 -15.68
N ILE A 47 0.05 -0.46 -14.71
CA ILE A 47 0.36 0.46 -13.61
C ILE A 47 0.86 -0.34 -12.41
N THR A 48 2.01 0.05 -11.88
CA THR A 48 2.58 -0.53 -10.65
C THR A 48 2.65 0.53 -9.56
N LEU A 49 2.16 0.18 -8.36
CA LEU A 49 2.28 1.00 -7.15
C LEU A 49 3.47 0.51 -6.32
N CYS A 50 4.55 1.28 -6.28
CA CYS A 50 5.80 0.93 -5.62
C CYS A 50 5.89 1.60 -4.25
N TYR A 51 5.83 0.81 -3.17
CA TYR A 51 6.01 1.30 -1.79
C TYR A 51 7.45 1.03 -1.32
N LYS A 52 8.29 2.07 -1.31
CA LYS A 52 9.69 1.97 -0.88
C LYS A 52 9.86 2.43 0.57
N ARG A 53 10.36 1.55 1.43
CA ARG A 53 10.69 1.89 2.84
C ARG A 53 11.80 2.95 2.86
N VAL A 54 11.56 4.05 3.57
CA VAL A 54 12.54 5.11 3.80
C VAL A 54 13.33 4.75 5.05
N LYS A 55 14.65 4.67 4.94
CA LYS A 55 15.53 4.57 6.11
C LYS A 55 15.95 5.98 6.49
N LYS A 56 15.79 6.35 7.76
CA LYS A 56 16.43 7.53 8.34
C LYS A 56 17.90 7.23 8.61
#